data_AF-A0A7I7LK74-F1
#
_entry.id   AF-A0A7I7LK74-F1
#
_cell.length_a   1.000
_cell.length_b   1.000
_cell.length_c   1.000
_cell.angle_alpha   90.00
_cell.angle_beta   90.00
_cell.angle_gamma   90.00
#
_symmetry.space_group_name_H-M   'P 1'
#
loop_
_entity.id
_entity.type
_entity.pdbx_description
1 polymer ?
#
loop_
_entity_poly.entity_id
_entity_poly.type
_entity_poly.pdbx_seq_one_letter_code
_entity_poly.pdbx_strand_id
1 'polypeptide(L)'
;MGDEIAGYFPWHADWWRAHASMPPTLILRCGIGGCGNRVGEVKTDGDDVVVLIYHRFGDRTVPFTPRVTEESLGFSPGTVLREANTGETLTERQDRKFEELDAETIRYVDVNTRVAKRYNAKPVAMPIEVLGHIVCPDSRHGIVDLPDPDSTIADIRKLLTSPMVGHASKRPYVIFRDNPVE
;
A
#
# COMPACT_ATOMS: atom_id res chain seq x y z
N MET A 1 19.98 4.41 -1.55
CA MET A 1 18.52 4.34 -1.34
C MET A 1 18.19 4.96 0.01
N GLY A 2 18.73 6.16 0.25
CA GLY A 2 18.41 7.01 1.41
C GLY A 2 17.48 8.10 0.89
N ASP A 3 16.59 8.56 1.76
CA ASP A 3 15.44 9.44 1.48
C ASP A 3 14.29 8.69 0.77
N GLU A 4 13.13 8.47 1.36
CA GLU A 4 12.47 9.18 2.44
C GLU A 4 11.62 8.17 3.25
N ILE A 5 12.04 7.80 4.46
CA ILE A 5 11.16 7.11 5.42
C ILE A 5 10.33 8.19 6.10
N ALA A 6 9.01 8.08 6.04
CA ALA A 6 8.09 8.86 6.85
C ALA A 6 7.94 8.20 8.22
N GLY A 7 7.58 8.97 9.23
CA GLY A 7 7.25 8.44 10.55
C GLY A 7 5.80 8.79 10.86
N TYR A 8 5.06 7.86 11.45
CA TYR A 8 3.76 8.20 12.06
C TYR A 8 3.95 9.30 13.12
N PHE A 9 5.09 9.20 13.81
CA PHE A 9 5.70 10.33 14.50
C PHE A 9 7.14 10.54 13.99
N PRO A 10 7.64 11.79 13.90
CA PRO A 10 8.96 12.08 13.33
C PRO A 10 10.10 11.26 13.94
N TRP A 11 10.10 11.08 15.26
CA TRP A 11 11.17 10.38 15.99
C TRP A 11 11.27 8.88 15.64
N HIS A 12 10.21 8.22 15.19
CA HIS A 12 10.29 6.82 14.76
C HIS A 12 11.03 6.67 13.43
N ALA A 13 10.87 7.65 12.52
CA ALA A 13 11.65 7.68 11.29
C ALA A 13 13.13 7.92 11.60
N ASP A 14 13.42 8.82 12.55
CA ASP A 14 14.79 9.08 13.00
C ASP A 14 15.41 7.84 13.67
N TRP A 15 14.66 7.18 14.57
CA TRP A 15 15.07 5.92 15.19
C TRP A 15 15.38 4.86 14.12
N TRP A 16 14.52 4.70 13.11
CA TRP A 16 14.73 3.71 12.06
C TRP A 16 15.99 3.97 11.24
N ARG A 17 16.26 5.24 10.93
CA ARG A 17 17.48 5.67 10.23
C ARG A 17 18.71 5.44 11.09
N ALA A 18 18.67 5.75 12.38
CA ALA A 18 19.75 5.49 13.32
C ALA A 18 20.09 3.98 13.41
N HIS A 19 19.08 3.13 13.26
CA HIS A 19 19.22 1.66 13.26
C HIS A 19 19.28 1.04 11.86
N ALA A 20 19.69 1.80 10.82
CA ALA A 20 19.71 1.29 9.44
C ALA A 20 20.59 0.04 9.26
N SER A 21 21.72 -0.05 9.98
CA SER A 21 22.63 -1.20 9.97
C SER A 21 22.10 -2.43 10.72
N MET A 22 21.12 -2.25 11.60
CA MET A 22 20.47 -3.35 12.31
C MET A 22 19.63 -4.18 11.33
N PRO A 23 19.83 -5.51 11.23
CA PRO A 23 18.96 -6.34 10.42
C PRO A 23 17.55 -6.41 11.04
N PRO A 24 16.48 -6.49 10.22
CA PRO A 24 15.14 -6.69 10.73
C PRO A 24 15.02 -7.94 11.59
N THR A 25 14.43 -7.80 12.76
CA THR A 25 14.11 -8.90 13.68
C THR A 25 12.97 -9.76 13.13
N LEU A 26 11.99 -9.13 12.48
CA LEU A 26 10.85 -9.80 11.85
C LEU A 26 10.59 -9.25 10.44
N ILE A 27 10.18 -10.14 9.53
CA ILE A 27 9.68 -9.76 8.21
C ILE A 27 8.16 -9.95 8.17
N LEU A 28 7.45 -8.89 7.76
CA LEU A 28 6.00 -8.92 7.57
C LEU A 28 5.67 -9.32 6.13
N ARG A 29 4.78 -10.31 5.96
CA ARG A 29 4.32 -10.78 4.64
C ARG A 29 2.80 -10.73 4.54
N CYS A 30 2.28 -10.46 3.35
CA CYS A 30 0.83 -10.32 3.13
C CYS A 30 0.04 -11.56 3.56
N GLY A 31 0.41 -12.74 3.07
CA GLY A 31 -0.20 -13.99 3.50
C GLY A 31 -1.53 -14.35 2.83
N ILE A 32 -2.32 -13.37 2.38
CA ILE A 32 -3.63 -13.63 1.77
C ILE A 32 -3.50 -14.57 0.58
N GLY A 33 -4.21 -15.71 0.61
CA GLY A 33 -4.20 -16.67 -0.50
C GLY A 33 -2.80 -17.20 -0.82
N GLY A 34 -1.92 -17.31 0.19
CA GLY A 34 -0.53 -17.73 0.03
C GLY A 34 0.41 -16.64 -0.51
N CYS A 35 0.02 -15.36 -0.45
CA CYS A 35 0.82 -14.26 -0.97
C CYS A 35 2.13 -14.07 -0.18
N GLY A 36 3.26 -14.41 -0.80
CA GLY A 36 4.61 -14.27 -0.23
C GLY A 36 5.19 -12.84 -0.24
N ASN A 37 4.43 -11.83 -0.67
CA ASN A 37 4.94 -10.47 -0.80
C ASN A 37 5.33 -9.87 0.56
N ARG A 38 6.52 -9.30 0.61
CA ARG A 38 7.02 -8.53 1.75
C ARG A 38 6.30 -7.18 1.84
N VAL A 39 5.66 -6.92 2.97
CA VAL A 39 4.85 -5.71 3.21
C VAL A 39 5.44 -4.81 4.30
N GLY A 40 6.41 -5.31 5.06
CA GLY A 40 7.08 -4.51 6.08
C GLY A 40 8.21 -5.26 6.78
N GLU A 41 8.80 -4.56 7.74
CA GLU A 41 9.90 -5.02 8.60
C GLU A 41 9.61 -4.59 10.04
N VAL A 42 10.10 -5.37 11.01
CA VAL A 42 10.13 -4.96 12.42
C VAL A 42 11.56 -5.00 12.91
N LYS A 43 11.95 -3.99 13.66
CA LYS A 43 13.21 -3.92 14.40
C LYS A 43 12.92 -3.67 15.86
N THR A 44 13.82 -4.17 16.70
CA THR A 44 13.80 -3.90 18.12
C THR A 44 15.22 -3.91 18.66
N ASP A 45 15.50 -3.02 19.61
CA ASP A 45 16.73 -2.97 20.40
C ASP A 45 16.56 -3.59 21.80
N GLY A 46 15.38 -4.13 22.10
CA GLY A 46 15.00 -4.70 23.40
C GLY A 46 14.01 -3.82 24.18
N ASP A 47 14.09 -2.50 24.01
CA ASP A 47 13.22 -1.54 24.68
C ASP A 47 12.16 -1.01 23.71
N ASP A 48 12.59 -0.58 22.53
CA ASP A 48 11.72 -0.08 21.47
C ASP A 48 11.41 -1.18 20.45
N VAL A 49 10.16 -1.22 19.98
CA VAL A 49 9.73 -2.06 18.86
C VAL A 49 9.13 -1.18 17.79
N VAL A 50 9.88 -0.97 16.71
CA VAL A 50 9.46 -0.13 15.59
C VAL A 50 9.15 -1.02 14.40
N VAL A 51 8.08 -0.69 13.70
CA VAL A 51 7.65 -1.33 12.46
C VAL A 51 7.83 -0.34 11.31
N LEU A 52 8.36 -0.82 10.18
CA LEU A 52 8.39 -0.10 8.92
C LEU A 52 7.44 -0.78 7.93
N ILE A 53 6.37 -0.11 7.54
CA ILE A 53 5.44 -0.58 6.53
C ILE A 53 5.84 -0.03 5.16
N TYR A 54 5.88 -0.90 4.16
CA TYR A 54 6.14 -0.52 2.79
C TYR A 54 4.84 -0.11 2.11
N HIS A 55 4.70 1.18 1.86
CA HIS A 55 3.59 1.71 1.08
C HIS A 55 3.96 1.65 -0.40
N ARG A 56 3.41 0.66 -1.12
CA ARG A 56 3.45 0.64 -2.61
C ARG A 56 2.20 1.24 -3.25
N PHE A 57 1.21 1.58 -2.44
CA PHE A 57 0.05 2.39 -2.81
C PHE A 57 0.07 3.59 -1.87
N GLY A 58 -0.11 4.78 -2.43
CA GLY A 58 -0.09 6.02 -1.66
C GLY A 58 -1.49 6.51 -1.34
N ASP A 59 -1.54 7.50 -0.45
CA ASP A 59 -2.76 8.24 -0.03
C ASP A 59 -3.33 9.15 -1.14
N ARG A 60 -2.84 8.99 -2.38
CA ARG A 60 -3.30 9.78 -3.51
C ARG A 60 -4.60 9.20 -4.05
N THR A 61 -5.67 9.94 -3.84
CA THR A 61 -6.92 9.77 -4.56
C THR A 61 -6.83 10.38 -5.95
N VAL A 62 -7.32 9.67 -6.96
CA VAL A 62 -7.49 10.22 -8.31
C VAL A 62 -8.96 10.66 -8.45
N PRO A 63 -9.23 11.93 -8.85
CA PRO A 63 -10.59 12.43 -9.02
C PRO A 63 -11.36 11.62 -10.07
N PHE A 64 -12.65 11.42 -9.81
CA PHE A 64 -13.57 10.89 -10.81
C PHE A 64 -13.69 11.84 -12.01
N THR A 65 -13.51 11.29 -13.21
CA THR A 65 -13.89 11.97 -14.46
C THR A 65 -15.15 11.27 -14.97
N PRO A 66 -16.33 11.92 -15.03
CA PRO A 66 -17.53 11.33 -15.64
C PRO A 66 -17.37 11.21 -17.17
N ARG A 67 -18.08 10.24 -17.76
CA ARG A 67 -18.30 10.24 -19.21
C ARG A 67 -19.23 11.38 -19.59
N VAL A 68 -18.85 12.15 -20.60
CA VAL A 68 -19.59 13.29 -21.16
C VAL A 68 -20.05 12.90 -22.56
N THR A 69 -21.31 13.11 -22.89
CA THR A 69 -21.82 12.93 -24.26
C THR A 69 -21.90 14.28 -24.97
N GLU A 70 -21.94 14.27 -26.29
CA GLU A 70 -22.16 15.46 -27.10
C GLU A 70 -23.49 16.15 -26.73
N GLU A 71 -24.54 15.39 -26.46
CA GLU A 71 -25.83 15.94 -26.02
C GLU A 71 -25.71 16.63 -24.65
N SER A 72 -24.91 16.07 -23.73
CA SER A 72 -24.67 16.69 -22.42
C SER A 72 -23.88 18.01 -22.50
N LEU A 73 -23.21 18.26 -23.63
CA LEU A 73 -22.53 19.51 -23.95
C LEU A 73 -23.43 20.47 -24.75
N GLY A 74 -24.69 20.12 -24.99
CA GLY A 74 -25.68 20.95 -25.70
C GLY A 74 -25.69 20.77 -27.22
N PHE A 75 -25.01 19.75 -27.76
CA PHE A 75 -25.07 19.45 -29.19
C PHE A 75 -26.29 18.61 -29.53
N SER A 76 -26.73 18.71 -30.79
CA SER A 76 -27.84 17.89 -31.29
C SER A 76 -27.48 16.40 -31.24
N PRO A 77 -28.46 15.51 -31.00
CA PRO A 77 -28.23 14.07 -31.02
C PRO A 77 -27.54 13.59 -32.30
N GLY A 78 -26.51 12.75 -32.16
CA GLY A 78 -25.74 12.23 -33.30
C GLY A 78 -24.65 13.18 -33.83
N THR A 79 -24.42 14.32 -33.18
CA THR A 79 -23.24 15.15 -33.44
C THR A 79 -21.99 14.37 -33.04
N VAL A 80 -20.99 14.32 -33.92
CA VAL A 80 -19.69 13.71 -33.63
C VAL A 80 -18.66 14.82 -33.49
N LEU A 81 -18.21 15.07 -32.26
CA LEU A 81 -17.14 16.04 -32.01
C LEU A 81 -15.79 15.41 -32.28
N ARG A 82 -14.98 16.08 -33.10
CA ARG A 82 -13.60 15.68 -33.39
C ARG A 82 -12.62 16.78 -33.00
N GLU A 83 -11.51 16.37 -32.40
CA GLU A 83 -10.45 17.30 -32.04
C GLU A 83 -9.64 17.68 -33.29
N ALA A 84 -9.46 18.99 -33.52
CA ALA A 84 -8.91 19.51 -34.77
C ALA A 84 -7.47 19.03 -35.07
N ASN A 85 -6.69 18.72 -34.03
CA ASN A 85 -5.28 18.37 -34.17
C ASN A 85 -5.04 16.87 -34.33
N THR A 86 -5.90 16.04 -33.75
CA THR A 86 -5.71 14.57 -33.67
C THR A 86 -6.74 13.82 -34.52
N GLY A 87 -7.86 14.44 -34.85
CA GLY A 87 -8.99 13.81 -35.54
C GLY A 87 -9.82 12.87 -34.66
N GLU A 88 -9.40 12.67 -33.41
CA GLU A 88 -10.07 11.80 -32.44
C GLU A 88 -11.44 12.35 -32.06
N THR A 89 -12.38 11.42 -31.94
CA THR A 89 -13.71 11.70 -31.42
C THR A 89 -13.66 11.96 -29.92
N LEU A 90 -14.67 12.69 -29.41
CA LEU A 90 -14.84 12.90 -27.98
C LEU A 90 -14.90 11.58 -27.20
N THR A 91 -15.51 10.54 -27.79
CA THR A 91 -15.57 9.18 -27.23
C THR A 91 -14.19 8.54 -27.14
N GLU A 92 -13.42 8.51 -28.23
CA GLU A 92 -12.07 7.93 -28.26
C GLU A 92 -11.14 8.58 -27.23
N ARG A 93 -11.22 9.92 -27.11
CA ARG A 93 -10.41 10.66 -26.13
C ARG A 93 -10.77 10.29 -24.69
N GLN A 94 -12.06 10.12 -24.42
CA GLN A 94 -12.52 9.71 -23.10
C GLN A 94 -12.10 8.29 -22.79
N ASP A 95 -12.27 7.35 -23.74
CA ASP A 95 -11.87 5.96 -23.57
C ASP A 95 -10.37 5.86 -23.26
N ARG A 96 -9.50 6.54 -24.02
CA ARG A 96 -8.06 6.60 -23.70
C ARG A 96 -7.81 7.14 -22.29
N LYS A 97 -8.46 8.25 -21.90
CA LYS A 97 -8.28 8.83 -20.57
C LYS A 97 -8.73 7.85 -19.47
N PHE A 98 -9.80 7.09 -19.70
CA PHE A 98 -10.25 6.05 -18.77
C PHE A 98 -9.27 4.88 -18.72
N GLU A 99 -8.71 4.45 -19.84
CA GLU A 99 -7.68 3.42 -19.89
C GLU A 99 -6.40 3.85 -19.14
N GLU A 100 -5.95 5.10 -19.31
CA GLU A 100 -4.83 5.67 -18.56
C GLU A 100 -5.12 5.69 -17.05
N LEU A 101 -6.30 6.17 -16.66
CA LEU A 101 -6.72 6.21 -15.25
C LEU A 101 -6.88 4.80 -14.66
N ASP A 102 -7.40 3.84 -15.42
CA ASP A 102 -7.55 2.45 -14.99
C ASP A 102 -6.19 1.74 -14.91
N ALA A 103 -5.23 2.09 -15.76
CA ALA A 103 -3.84 1.66 -15.63
C ALA A 103 -3.21 2.20 -14.34
N GLU A 104 -3.55 3.44 -13.96
CA GLU A 104 -3.02 4.11 -12.76
C GLU A 104 -3.83 3.83 -11.48
N THR A 105 -4.99 3.13 -11.50
CA THR A 105 -5.86 2.97 -10.29
C THR A 105 -6.35 1.53 -10.02
N ILE A 106 -6.50 1.15 -8.74
CA ILE A 106 -6.81 -0.23 -8.29
C ILE A 106 -8.30 -0.54 -8.45
N ARG A 107 -9.19 0.42 -8.11
CA ARG A 107 -10.66 0.41 -8.19
C ARG A 107 -11.25 1.70 -7.61
N TYR A 108 -12.56 1.88 -7.76
CA TYR A 108 -13.34 2.89 -7.03
C TYR A 108 -13.42 2.55 -5.54
N VAL A 109 -13.25 3.56 -4.69
CA VAL A 109 -13.41 3.45 -3.23
C VAL A 109 -14.66 4.21 -2.77
N ASP A 110 -15.11 5.18 -3.56
CA ASP A 110 -16.37 5.89 -3.41
C ASP A 110 -16.89 6.30 -4.81
N VAL A 111 -18.12 6.79 -4.89
CA VAL A 111 -18.81 7.28 -6.10
C VAL A 111 -17.95 8.26 -6.89
N ASN A 112 -17.09 9.02 -6.20
CA ASN A 112 -16.28 10.09 -6.80
C ASN A 112 -14.76 9.88 -6.67
N THR A 113 -14.29 8.70 -6.24
CA THR A 113 -12.89 8.55 -5.82
C THR A 113 -12.28 7.22 -6.23
N ARG A 114 -11.09 7.28 -6.84
CA ARG A 114 -10.25 6.12 -7.20
C ARG A 114 -8.96 6.12 -6.39
N VAL A 115 -8.41 4.94 -6.09
CA VAL A 115 -7.10 4.80 -5.43
C VAL A 115 -6.03 4.39 -6.43
N ALA A 116 -4.87 5.06 -6.40
CA ALA A 116 -3.77 4.81 -7.32
C ALA A 116 -3.14 3.40 -7.13
N LYS A 117 -2.87 2.71 -8.25
CA LYS A 117 -2.30 1.35 -8.35
C LYS A 117 -0.86 1.27 -7.91
N ARG A 118 -0.06 2.31 -8.09
CA ARG A 118 1.36 2.32 -7.73
C ARG A 118 1.82 3.74 -7.49
N TYR A 119 1.77 4.18 -6.25
CA TYR A 119 2.53 5.34 -5.82
C TYR A 119 3.56 4.84 -4.83
N ASN A 120 4.84 5.13 -5.09
CA ASN A 120 5.93 4.86 -4.15
C ASN A 120 5.83 5.83 -2.98
N ALA A 121 4.76 5.71 -2.20
CA ALA A 121 4.65 6.40 -0.93
C ALA A 121 5.83 5.99 -0.06
N LYS A 122 6.26 6.95 0.76
CA LYS A 122 7.33 6.76 1.71
C LYS A 122 6.98 5.57 2.62
N PRO A 123 7.90 4.62 2.83
CA PRO A 123 7.73 3.67 3.93
C PRO A 123 7.46 4.43 5.23
N VAL A 124 6.52 3.95 6.04
CA VAL A 124 6.13 4.61 7.29
C VAL A 124 6.67 3.82 8.46
N ALA A 125 7.47 4.47 9.30
CA ALA A 125 7.94 3.95 10.58
C ALA A 125 6.94 4.31 11.70
N MET A 126 6.59 3.33 12.51
CA MET A 126 5.59 3.48 13.57
C MET A 126 5.87 2.52 14.74
N PRO A 127 5.37 2.81 15.96
CA PRO A 127 5.43 1.83 17.05
C PRO A 127 4.54 0.64 16.69
N ILE A 128 4.89 -0.56 17.15
CA ILE A 128 4.11 -1.76 16.81
C ILE A 128 2.66 -1.69 17.31
N GLU A 129 2.41 -0.93 18.39
CA GLU A 129 1.10 -0.73 19.02
C GLU A 129 0.06 -0.11 18.09
N VAL A 130 0.49 0.62 17.06
CA VAL A 130 -0.43 1.30 16.13
C VAL A 130 -0.60 0.52 14.82
N LEU A 131 -0.07 -0.70 14.73
CA LEU A 131 -0.21 -1.54 13.54
C LEU A 131 -1.66 -2.03 13.40
N GLY A 132 -2.44 -1.35 12.56
CA GLY A 132 -3.83 -1.73 12.27
C GLY A 132 -4.06 -2.36 10.89
N HIS A 133 -3.15 -2.12 9.94
CA HIS A 133 -3.26 -2.61 8.56
C HIS A 133 -1.90 -2.83 7.91
N ILE A 134 -1.89 -3.56 6.80
CA ILE A 134 -0.73 -3.73 5.92
C ILE A 134 -1.08 -3.35 4.49
N VAL A 135 -0.06 -3.03 3.70
CA VAL A 135 -0.21 -2.63 2.30
C VAL A 135 0.49 -3.66 1.42
N CYS A 136 -0.28 -4.52 0.74
CA CYS A 136 0.25 -5.58 -0.11
C CYS A 136 0.36 -5.14 -1.57
N PRO A 137 1.57 -5.11 -2.16
CA PRO A 137 1.81 -4.63 -3.53
C PRO A 137 1.11 -5.42 -4.64
N ASP A 138 0.49 -6.55 -4.32
CA ASP A 138 -0.41 -7.27 -5.24
C ASP A 138 -1.68 -6.42 -5.46
N SER A 139 -1.99 -6.12 -6.71
CA SER A 139 -3.16 -5.31 -7.09
C SER A 139 -4.50 -5.95 -6.70
N ARG A 140 -4.50 -7.23 -6.30
CA ARG A 140 -5.68 -7.95 -5.81
C ARG A 140 -5.92 -7.77 -4.32
N HIS A 141 -4.89 -7.42 -3.53
CA HIS A 141 -4.98 -7.35 -2.07
C HIS A 141 -5.00 -5.92 -1.55
N GLY A 142 -4.17 -5.02 -2.11
CA GLY A 142 -4.18 -3.60 -1.75
C GLY A 142 -3.94 -3.35 -0.26
N ILE A 143 -4.78 -2.52 0.36
CA ILE A 143 -4.77 -2.29 1.82
C ILE A 143 -5.56 -3.42 2.49
N VAL A 144 -4.97 -3.98 3.54
CA VAL A 144 -5.52 -5.12 4.27
C VAL A 144 -5.56 -4.80 5.75
N ASP A 145 -6.76 -4.71 6.30
CA ASP A 145 -6.95 -4.56 7.75
C ASP A 145 -6.59 -5.86 8.48
N LEU A 146 -5.91 -5.70 9.62
CA LEU A 146 -5.68 -6.82 10.52
C LEU A 146 -7.02 -7.21 11.17
N PRO A 147 -7.44 -8.49 11.07
CA PRO A 147 -8.75 -8.90 11.59
C PRO A 147 -8.88 -8.77 13.11
N ASP A 148 -7.76 -8.94 13.85
CA ASP A 148 -7.64 -8.63 15.26
C ASP A 148 -6.24 -8.01 15.50
N PRO A 149 -6.13 -6.66 15.44
CA PRO A 149 -4.85 -5.97 15.59
C PRO A 149 -4.18 -6.27 16.92
N ASP A 150 -4.94 -6.29 18.02
CA ASP A 150 -4.42 -6.47 19.38
C ASP A 150 -3.84 -7.87 19.57
N SER A 151 -4.57 -8.91 19.16
CA SER A 151 -4.05 -10.29 19.21
C SER A 151 -2.82 -10.45 18.31
N THR A 152 -2.84 -9.84 17.13
CA THR A 152 -1.70 -9.90 16.20
C THR A 152 -0.46 -9.23 16.79
N ILE A 153 -0.61 -8.06 17.42
CA ILE A 153 0.48 -7.35 18.09
C ILE A 153 1.00 -8.19 19.26
N ALA A 154 0.12 -8.79 20.05
CA ALA A 154 0.49 -9.67 21.16
C ALA A 154 1.32 -10.88 20.67
N ASP A 155 0.91 -11.51 19.57
CA ASP A 155 1.63 -12.62 18.95
C ASP A 155 2.99 -12.19 18.42
N ILE A 156 3.08 -11.04 17.75
CA ILE A 156 4.37 -10.49 17.30
C ILE A 156 5.28 -10.22 18.50
N ARG A 157 4.77 -9.58 19.57
CA ARG A 157 5.58 -9.31 20.78
C ARG A 157 6.08 -10.59 21.42
N LYS A 158 5.23 -11.60 21.58
CA LYS A 158 5.61 -12.92 22.09
C LYS A 158 6.72 -13.55 21.25
N LEU A 159 6.58 -13.47 19.92
CA LEU A 159 7.58 -13.96 18.99
C LEU A 159 8.91 -13.21 19.12
N LEU A 160 8.89 -11.88 19.21
CA LEU A 160 10.09 -11.05 19.39
C LEU A 160 10.85 -11.36 20.70
N THR A 161 10.13 -11.78 21.76
CA THR A 161 10.74 -12.19 23.03
C THR A 161 11.24 -13.65 23.03
N SER A 162 10.98 -14.43 21.98
CA SER A 162 11.36 -15.84 21.93
C SER A 162 12.88 -15.98 21.75
N PRO A 163 13.57 -16.87 22.51
CA PRO A 163 15.01 -17.09 22.39
C PRO A 163 15.45 -17.58 20.99
N MET A 164 14.51 -18.03 20.16
CA MET A 164 14.76 -18.45 18.78
C MET A 164 14.87 -17.28 17.79
N VAL A 165 14.42 -16.08 18.17
CA VAL A 165 14.46 -14.87 17.34
C VAL A 165 15.77 -14.12 17.63
N GLY A 166 16.89 -14.80 17.37
CA GLY A 166 18.18 -14.14 17.23
C GLY A 166 18.26 -13.44 15.86
N HIS A 167 18.88 -12.26 15.81
CA HIS A 167 19.00 -11.39 14.63
C HIS A 167 19.55 -11.99 13.32
N ALA A 168 19.81 -13.31 13.20
CA ALA A 168 20.58 -13.82 12.07
C ALA A 168 20.33 -15.23 11.52
N SER A 169 19.61 -16.18 12.14
CA SER A 169 19.72 -17.59 11.66
C SER A 169 18.48 -18.19 10.97
N LYS A 170 17.24 -17.88 11.40
CA LYS A 170 15.99 -18.24 10.69
C LYS A 170 14.96 -17.17 10.97
N ARG A 171 14.73 -16.27 10.03
CA ARG A 171 13.84 -15.12 10.26
C ARG A 171 12.40 -15.63 10.35
N PRO A 172 11.72 -15.50 11.50
CA PRO A 172 10.32 -15.82 11.56
C PRO A 172 9.54 -14.88 10.62
N TYR A 173 8.37 -15.31 10.19
CA TYR A 173 7.44 -14.49 9.41
C TYR A 173 6.07 -14.59 10.05
N VAL A 174 5.35 -13.47 10.08
CA VAL A 174 3.94 -13.45 10.47
C VAL A 174 3.10 -13.31 9.20
N ILE A 175 2.13 -14.19 9.07
CA ILE A 175 1.17 -14.26 7.97
C ILE A 175 -0.16 -13.82 8.54
N PHE A 176 -0.70 -12.74 8.00
CA PHE A 176 -1.78 -12.01 8.67
C PHE A 176 -3.18 -12.59 8.41
N ARG A 177 -3.35 -13.61 7.56
CA ARG A 177 -4.69 -14.17 7.28
C ARG A 177 -4.83 -15.66 6.94
N ASP A 178 -3.77 -16.39 6.62
CA ASP A 178 -3.88 -17.84 6.30
C ASP A 178 -2.79 -18.64 7.02
N ASN A 179 -2.99 -19.96 7.17
CA ASN A 179 -1.96 -20.85 7.72
C ASN A 179 -0.62 -20.64 7.00
N PRO A 180 0.52 -20.78 7.71
CA PRO A 180 1.82 -20.58 7.11
C PRO A 180 2.01 -21.51 5.91
N VAL A 181 2.39 -20.90 4.77
CA VAL A 181 2.84 -21.67 3.60
C VAL A 181 4.22 -22.20 3.94
N GLU A 182 4.34 -23.53 3.98
CA GLU A 182 5.59 -24.27 4.22
C GLU A 182 6.74 -23.82 3.30
#